data_AF-A0A7S0REL2-F1
#
_entry.id   AF-A0A7S0REL2-F1
#
_cell.length_a   1.000
_cell.length_b   1.000
_cell.length_c   1.000
_cell.angle_alpha   90.00
_cell.angle_beta   90.00
_cell.angle_gamma   90.00
#
_symmetry.space_group_name_H-M   'P 1'
#
loop_
_entity.id
_entity.type
_entity.pdbx_description
1 polymer ?
#
loop_
_entity_poly.entity_id
_entity_poly.type
_entity_poly.pdbx_seq_one_letter_code
_entity_poly.pdbx_strand_id
1 'polypeptide(L)'
;MSATMTRMLTLSRPPAPTSRTRRLHRKAALNAPRYKSVVVTAKATSTKTTETSRSESILPQGKTYTQLLADRAASISELDARQEQVYREKLELGRPVQWETMFRAMDGTLTGIGAEEANTAMEKGELTLLDVRSPDDGASDIAWMNSGFFIAGTMRLGVVPGAVNVPLYSLINGMNLYKQIRRIGFSYVFGVLNGQELRMEFVQEVQERFPDQSTPLVVFCDSSKPTMEKAIGRDFGIRSRSLQACYYLMRVGGYTNVRYLEGGFPGWYCNEELPLDEFINPEAQPFAQRNVPKMMSILFFLTFVTSIKSGLVFIPLLFFAPEGALCEAGFCEVEAVKNLFLHAFDNFTVI
;
A
#
# COMPACT_ATOMS: atom_id res chain seq x y z
N MET A 1 -46.26 -27.17 34.57
CA MET A 1 -46.74 -26.36 33.44
C MET A 1 -45.80 -25.18 33.27
N SER A 2 -44.87 -25.25 32.32
CA SER A 2 -43.85 -24.21 32.07
C SER A 2 -44.21 -23.51 30.76
N ALA A 3 -44.36 -22.19 30.80
CA ALA A 3 -44.75 -21.38 29.65
C ALA A 3 -43.51 -20.72 29.03
N THR A 4 -43.16 -21.15 27.83
CA THR A 4 -42.07 -20.60 27.01
C THR A 4 -42.58 -19.40 26.24
N MET A 5 -41.98 -18.23 26.43
CA MET A 5 -42.36 -16.98 25.77
C MET A 5 -41.42 -16.71 24.59
N THR A 6 -41.93 -16.88 23.36
CA THR A 6 -41.20 -16.62 22.11
C THR A 6 -41.34 -15.14 21.72
N ARG A 7 -40.23 -14.41 21.58
CA ARG A 7 -40.20 -13.01 21.16
C ARG A 7 -39.85 -12.92 19.67
N MET A 8 -40.80 -12.50 18.83
CA MET A 8 -40.57 -12.18 17.42
C MET A 8 -39.83 -10.84 17.29
N LEU A 9 -38.72 -10.82 16.54
CA LEU A 9 -38.03 -9.61 16.10
C LEU A 9 -38.56 -9.18 14.73
N THR A 10 -39.17 -8.00 14.66
CA THR A 10 -39.57 -7.34 13.41
C THR A 10 -38.38 -6.53 12.86
N LEU A 11 -37.95 -6.86 11.65
CA LEU A 11 -36.95 -6.09 10.89
C LEU A 11 -37.60 -4.85 10.26
N SER A 12 -37.15 -3.65 10.65
CA SER A 12 -37.54 -2.39 10.03
C SER A 12 -36.76 -2.15 8.74
N ARG A 13 -37.45 -1.64 7.71
CA ARG A 13 -36.83 -1.23 6.44
C ARG A 13 -35.93 0.01 6.64
N PRO A 14 -34.80 0.13 5.93
CA PRO A 14 -33.98 1.33 5.98
C PRO A 14 -34.74 2.53 5.37
N PRO A 15 -34.51 3.75 5.90
CA PRO A 15 -35.17 4.96 5.40
C PRO A 15 -34.71 5.31 3.98
N ALA A 16 -35.63 5.87 3.20
CA ALA A 16 -35.35 6.35 1.85
C ALA A 16 -34.27 7.45 1.85
N PRO A 17 -33.42 7.54 0.80
CA PRO A 17 -32.39 8.56 0.70
C PRO A 17 -33.00 9.96 0.70
N THR A 18 -32.41 10.84 1.50
CA THR A 18 -32.93 12.19 1.73
C THR A 18 -32.80 13.07 0.49
N SER A 19 -33.59 14.15 0.44
CA SER A 19 -33.59 15.16 -0.62
C SER A 19 -32.23 15.82 -0.87
N ARG A 20 -31.27 15.71 0.07
CA ARG A 20 -29.90 16.23 -0.03
C ARG A 20 -29.04 15.45 -1.04
N THR A 21 -29.17 14.13 -1.08
CA THR A 21 -28.46 13.24 -2.04
C THR A 21 -28.89 13.48 -3.50
N ARG A 22 -30.17 13.80 -3.74
CA ARG A 22 -30.66 14.13 -5.09
C ARG A 22 -30.21 15.52 -5.58
N ARG A 23 -29.83 16.43 -4.69
CA ARG A 23 -29.46 17.81 -5.04
C ARG A 23 -27.98 17.93 -5.45
N LEU A 24 -27.11 17.06 -4.96
CA LEU A 24 -25.68 17.02 -5.29
C LEU A 24 -25.43 16.63 -6.76
N HIS A 25 -26.12 15.60 -7.27
CA HIS A 25 -25.99 15.21 -8.68
C HIS A 25 -26.50 16.24 -9.69
N ARG A 26 -27.37 17.18 -9.27
CA ARG A 26 -27.95 18.19 -10.18
C ARG A 26 -27.19 19.52 -10.18
N LYS A 27 -26.39 19.81 -9.15
CA LYS A 27 -25.60 21.06 -9.05
C LYS A 27 -24.22 20.98 -9.70
N ALA A 28 -23.61 19.80 -9.76
CA ALA A 28 -22.29 19.61 -10.38
C ALA A 28 -22.27 19.94 -11.89
N ALA A 29 -23.41 19.85 -12.58
CA ALA A 29 -23.50 20.12 -14.01
C ALA A 29 -23.70 21.60 -14.39
N LEU A 30 -23.95 22.51 -13.44
CA LEU A 30 -24.46 23.86 -13.76
C LEU A 30 -23.52 25.01 -13.38
N ASN A 31 -22.50 24.80 -12.54
CA ASN A 31 -21.71 25.90 -11.98
C ASN A 31 -20.20 25.66 -12.14
N ALA A 32 -19.68 25.74 -13.37
CA ALA A 32 -18.26 25.98 -13.59
C ALA A 32 -18.02 27.50 -13.77
N PRO A 33 -17.35 28.20 -12.83
CA PRO A 33 -16.96 29.59 -13.02
C PRO A 33 -15.49 29.74 -13.43
N ARG A 34 -15.23 30.78 -14.24
CA ARG A 34 -13.91 31.24 -14.71
C ARG A 34 -13.30 32.28 -13.76
N TYR A 35 -11.99 32.16 -13.52
CA TYR A 35 -10.94 33.20 -13.32
C TYR A 35 -11.20 34.47 -12.47
N LYS A 36 -10.34 34.73 -11.45
CA LYS A 36 -9.16 35.66 -11.48
C LYS A 36 -8.68 36.02 -10.07
N SER A 37 -7.35 36.13 -9.94
CA SER A 37 -6.54 36.45 -8.75
C SER A 37 -6.66 37.89 -8.25
N VAL A 38 -6.64 38.09 -6.92
CA VAL A 38 -6.29 39.38 -6.29
C VAL A 38 -5.41 39.16 -5.04
N VAL A 39 -4.33 39.93 -4.99
CA VAL A 39 -3.27 40.03 -3.99
C VAL A 39 -3.76 40.80 -2.75
N VAL A 40 -3.45 40.33 -1.53
CA VAL A 40 -3.46 41.18 -0.33
C VAL A 40 -2.26 40.87 0.58
N THR A 41 -1.42 41.89 0.74
CA THR A 41 -0.32 42.05 1.70
C THR A 41 -0.82 42.50 3.08
N ALA A 42 -0.20 42.00 4.16
CA ALA A 42 0.11 42.71 5.43
C ALA A 42 0.48 41.66 6.50
N LYS A 43 1.19 41.94 7.59
CA LYS A 43 2.31 42.83 7.96
C LYS A 43 2.69 42.33 9.37
N ALA A 44 4.00 42.31 9.65
CA ALA A 44 4.59 41.73 10.85
C ALA A 44 4.15 42.37 12.17
N THR A 45 4.12 41.57 13.24
CA THR A 45 4.19 42.08 14.63
C THR A 45 5.11 41.19 15.45
N SER A 46 6.16 41.81 15.97
CA SER A 46 7.17 41.20 16.84
C SER A 46 6.72 41.27 18.30
N THR A 47 6.99 40.23 19.07
CA THR A 47 7.01 40.31 20.53
C THR A 47 8.24 39.61 21.09
N LYS A 48 8.90 40.34 21.98
CA LYS A 48 10.17 40.06 22.63
C LYS A 48 9.87 39.66 24.06
N THR A 49 10.36 38.52 24.53
CA THR A 49 10.32 38.18 25.95
C THR A 49 11.64 37.56 26.38
N THR A 50 12.24 38.23 27.35
CA THR A 50 13.48 37.91 28.06
C THR A 50 13.12 36.98 29.21
N GLU A 51 13.86 35.90 29.44
CA GLU A 51 13.97 35.32 30.78
C GLU A 51 15.23 34.48 30.97
N THR A 52 15.79 34.65 32.17
CA THR A 52 17.12 34.27 32.62
C THR A 52 17.00 33.05 33.53
N SER A 53 17.78 31.99 33.31
CA SER A 53 18.15 31.09 34.43
C SER A 53 19.42 30.28 34.15
N ARG A 54 20.28 30.27 35.18
CA ARG A 54 21.53 29.52 35.30
C ARG A 54 21.27 28.02 35.28
N SER A 55 22.07 27.27 34.52
CA SER A 55 22.35 25.86 34.80
C SER A 55 23.86 25.63 34.71
N GLU A 56 24.46 25.22 35.82
CA GLU A 56 25.85 24.79 35.87
C GLU A 56 25.94 23.38 35.28
N SER A 57 26.68 23.23 34.18
CA SER A 57 26.90 21.95 33.51
C SER A 57 28.03 21.17 34.18
N ILE A 58 27.67 20.06 34.83
CA ILE A 58 28.63 19.05 35.31
C ILE A 58 29.22 18.35 34.07
N LEU A 59 30.41 18.77 33.66
CA LEU A 59 31.17 18.09 32.61
C LEU A 59 32.01 16.96 33.23
N PRO A 60 32.07 15.78 32.60
CA PRO A 60 32.92 14.68 33.05
C PRO A 60 34.38 15.14 33.06
N GLN A 61 35.08 14.88 34.17
CA GLN A 61 36.43 15.39 34.41
C GLN A 61 37.40 14.99 33.29
N GLY A 62 38.12 15.99 32.77
CA GLY A 62 39.29 15.79 31.91
C GLY A 62 39.07 15.95 30.40
N LYS A 63 37.83 16.09 29.93
CA LYS A 63 37.58 16.41 28.51
C LYS A 63 37.11 17.85 28.36
N THR A 64 37.71 18.58 27.43
CA THR A 64 37.16 19.88 27.03
C THR A 64 35.83 19.68 26.30
N TYR A 65 34.94 20.66 26.38
CA TYR A 65 33.65 20.62 25.68
C TYR A 65 33.83 20.37 24.17
N THR A 66 34.89 20.93 23.59
CA THR A 66 35.28 20.73 22.20
C THR A 66 35.63 19.27 21.89
N GLN A 67 36.31 18.56 22.80
CA GLN A 67 36.61 17.13 22.66
C GLN A 67 35.35 16.27 22.73
N LEU A 68 34.41 16.60 23.62
CA LEU A 68 33.13 15.88 23.72
C LEU A 68 32.26 16.06 22.47
N LEU A 69 32.27 17.26 21.87
CA LEU A 69 31.58 17.52 20.60
C LEU A 69 32.23 16.78 19.43
N ALA A 70 33.57 16.73 19.38
CA ALA A 70 34.30 15.99 18.36
C ALA A 70 34.08 14.48 18.46
N ASP A 71 34.15 13.92 19.66
CA ASP A 71 33.87 12.49 19.91
C ASP A 71 32.42 12.13 19.56
N ARG A 72 31.47 13.01 19.88
CA ARG A 72 30.06 12.82 19.53
C ARG A 72 29.85 12.91 18.02
N ALA A 73 30.46 13.88 17.34
CA ALA A 73 30.39 14.01 15.89
C ALA A 73 30.98 12.79 15.16
N ALA A 74 32.12 12.27 15.64
CA ALA A 74 32.74 11.06 15.10
C ALA A 74 31.86 9.82 15.32
N SER A 75 31.25 9.68 16.50
CA SER A 75 30.34 8.55 16.78
C SER A 75 29.06 8.59 15.93
N ILE A 76 28.54 9.78 15.63
CA ILE A 76 27.38 9.98 14.75
C ILE A 76 27.76 9.60 13.31
N SER A 77 28.92 10.05 12.83
CA SER A 77 29.40 9.73 11.48
C SER A 77 29.64 8.23 11.27
N GLU A 78 30.14 7.51 12.28
CA GLU A 78 30.32 6.05 12.20
C GLU A 78 28.98 5.31 12.23
N LEU A 79 28.02 5.79 13.03
CA LEU A 79 26.67 5.25 13.08
C LEU A 79 25.94 5.42 11.74
N ASP A 80 26.08 6.60 11.12
CA ASP A 80 25.49 6.92 9.82
C ASP A 80 26.09 6.05 8.71
N ALA A 81 27.41 5.81 8.72
CA ALA A 81 28.08 4.94 7.76
C ALA A 81 27.62 3.46 7.88
N ARG A 82 27.45 2.96 9.11
CA ARG A 82 26.91 1.61 9.34
C ARG A 82 25.45 1.49 8.91
N GLN A 83 24.65 2.53 9.11
CA GLN A 83 23.26 2.55 8.65
C GLN A 83 23.16 2.55 7.12
N GLU A 84 24.04 3.28 6.44
CA GLU A 84 24.10 3.32 4.98
C GLU A 84 24.54 1.97 4.36
N GLN A 85 25.45 1.24 5.01
CA GLN A 85 25.81 -0.11 4.58
C GLN A 85 24.66 -1.10 4.77
N VAL A 86 24.00 -1.10 5.94
CA VAL A 86 22.81 -1.93 6.20
C VAL A 86 21.68 -1.60 5.23
N TYR A 87 21.60 -0.35 4.77
CA TYR A 87 20.66 0.11 3.77
C TYR A 87 20.95 -0.48 2.38
N ARG A 88 22.19 -0.42 1.91
CA ARG A 88 22.61 -1.05 0.65
C ARG A 88 22.38 -2.56 0.67
N GLU A 89 22.77 -3.22 1.76
CA GLU A 89 22.55 -4.66 1.93
C GLU A 89 21.05 -5.01 1.93
N LYS A 90 20.18 -4.18 2.53
CA LYS A 90 18.72 -4.44 2.52
C LYS A 90 18.08 -4.21 1.15
N LEU A 91 18.56 -3.21 0.41
CA LEU A 91 18.20 -2.99 -0.99
C LEU A 91 18.62 -4.18 -1.86
N GLU A 92 19.85 -4.68 -1.66
CA GLU A 92 20.38 -5.87 -2.35
C GLU A 92 19.64 -7.15 -1.96
N LEU A 93 19.23 -7.29 -0.69
CA LEU A 93 18.49 -8.45 -0.17
C LEU A 93 16.96 -8.39 -0.42
N GLY A 94 16.45 -7.30 -1.00
CA GLY A 94 15.01 -7.11 -1.25
C GLY A 94 14.15 -7.07 0.01
N ARG A 95 14.73 -6.72 1.17
CA ARG A 95 14.00 -6.63 2.44
C ARG A 95 13.57 -5.18 2.70
N PRO A 96 12.27 -4.92 2.99
CA PRO A 96 11.84 -3.57 3.32
C PRO A 96 12.57 -3.07 4.57
N VAL A 97 13.04 -1.82 4.52
CA VAL A 97 13.66 -1.18 5.68
C VAL A 97 12.62 -1.08 6.80
N GLN A 98 13.05 -1.32 8.04
CA GLN A 98 12.16 -1.23 9.19
C GLN A 98 11.72 0.22 9.42
N TRP A 99 10.48 0.39 9.86
CA TRP A 99 9.89 1.71 10.07
C TRP A 99 10.72 2.58 11.02
N GLU A 100 11.23 2.03 12.11
CA GLU A 100 12.08 2.75 13.05
C GLU A 100 13.32 3.35 12.38
N THR A 101 14.00 2.58 11.52
CA THR A 101 15.16 3.07 10.77
C THR A 101 14.75 4.20 9.82
N MET A 102 13.64 4.03 9.10
CA MET A 102 13.13 5.07 8.22
C MET A 102 12.78 6.35 8.98
N PHE A 103 12.08 6.20 10.12
CA PHE A 103 11.65 7.30 10.96
C PHE A 103 12.85 8.10 11.47
N ARG A 104 13.84 7.44 12.10
CA ARG A 104 15.04 8.10 12.62
C ARG A 104 15.82 8.84 11.52
N ALA A 105 15.84 8.27 10.32
CA ALA A 105 16.51 8.87 9.17
C ALA A 105 15.82 10.12 8.62
N MET A 106 14.53 10.31 8.92
CA MET A 106 13.73 11.45 8.45
C MET A 106 13.35 12.42 9.58
N ASP A 107 13.47 12.00 10.85
CA ASP A 107 13.12 12.79 12.03
C ASP A 107 13.89 14.13 12.04
N GLY A 108 13.15 15.23 12.22
CA GLY A 108 13.68 16.59 12.16
C GLY A 108 14.05 17.13 10.76
N THR A 109 14.03 16.31 9.71
CA THR A 109 14.36 16.73 8.33
C THR A 109 13.13 16.79 7.42
N LEU A 110 12.22 15.82 7.56
CA LEU A 110 11.03 15.72 6.74
C LEU A 110 9.89 16.51 7.37
N THR A 111 9.34 17.47 6.63
CA THR A 111 8.19 18.29 7.07
C THR A 111 6.91 17.91 6.34
N GLY A 112 5.80 18.03 7.06
CA GLY A 112 4.46 17.95 6.49
C GLY A 112 4.05 19.27 5.84
N ILE A 113 3.13 19.20 4.88
CA ILE A 113 2.44 20.36 4.30
C ILE A 113 0.94 20.07 4.24
N GLY A 114 0.11 21.06 4.60
CA GLY A 114 -1.35 20.94 4.54
C GLY A 114 -1.87 20.94 3.09
N ALA A 115 -3.08 20.42 2.88
CA ALA A 115 -3.64 20.28 1.53
C ALA A 115 -3.87 21.62 0.81
N GLU A 116 -4.36 22.64 1.52
CA GLU A 116 -4.57 24.00 0.98
C GLU A 116 -3.25 24.70 0.63
N GLU A 117 -2.26 24.58 1.51
CA GLU A 117 -0.92 25.13 1.28
C GLU A 117 -0.26 24.44 0.08
N ALA A 118 -0.36 23.11 0.00
CA ALA A 118 0.15 22.33 -1.11
C ALA A 118 -0.53 22.71 -2.44
N ASN A 119 -1.86 22.90 -2.46
CA ASN A 119 -2.56 23.36 -3.65
C ASN A 119 -2.10 24.75 -4.08
N THR A 120 -2.01 25.68 -3.14
CA THR A 120 -1.56 27.05 -3.41
C THR A 120 -0.14 27.09 -3.97
N ALA A 121 0.78 26.29 -3.41
CA ALA A 121 2.15 26.21 -3.89
C ALA A 121 2.26 25.49 -5.24
N MET A 122 1.45 24.45 -5.47
CA MET A 122 1.36 23.76 -6.76
C MET A 122 0.85 24.70 -7.87
N GLU A 123 -0.21 25.49 -7.62
CA GLU A 123 -0.74 26.47 -8.57
C GLU A 123 0.29 27.55 -8.96
N LYS A 124 1.21 27.86 -8.06
CA LYS A 124 2.35 28.77 -8.32
C LYS A 124 3.52 28.11 -9.03
N GLY A 125 3.50 26.78 -9.20
CA GLY A 125 4.63 26.01 -9.73
C GLY A 125 5.82 25.92 -8.76
N GLU A 126 5.60 26.16 -7.46
CA GLU A 126 6.64 26.10 -6.43
C GLU A 126 6.93 24.68 -5.96
N LEU A 127 6.04 23.72 -6.26
CA LEU A 127 6.21 22.31 -5.93
C LEU A 127 5.47 21.40 -6.90
N THR A 128 5.86 20.13 -6.93
CA THR A 128 5.13 19.07 -7.62
C THR A 128 4.58 18.07 -6.62
N LEU A 129 3.30 17.72 -6.76
CA LEU A 129 2.68 16.65 -5.99
C LEU A 129 3.01 15.29 -6.61
N LEU A 130 3.49 14.36 -5.79
CA LEU A 130 3.78 12.97 -6.16
C LEU A 130 2.76 12.04 -5.49
N ASP A 131 1.86 11.49 -6.30
CA ASP A 131 0.88 10.50 -5.86
C ASP A 131 1.52 9.11 -5.87
N VAL A 132 1.72 8.51 -4.70
CA VAL A 132 2.31 7.16 -4.58
C VAL A 132 1.28 6.06 -4.37
N ARG A 133 -0.01 6.38 -4.53
CA ARG A 133 -1.07 5.37 -4.58
C ARG A 133 -0.88 4.51 -5.83
N SER A 134 -1.14 3.22 -5.68
CA SER A 134 -1.25 2.30 -6.78
C SER A 134 -2.65 2.41 -7.39
N PRO A 135 -2.77 2.47 -8.73
CA PRO A 135 -4.07 2.30 -9.38
C PRO A 135 -4.68 0.92 -9.10
N ASP A 136 -3.88 -0.03 -8.59
CA ASP A 136 -4.29 -1.36 -8.16
C ASP A 136 -4.63 -1.45 -6.65
N ASP A 137 -4.55 -0.36 -5.88
CA ASP A 137 -4.79 -0.26 -4.42
C ASP A 137 -6.24 -0.57 -3.97
N GLY A 138 -6.76 -1.73 -4.29
CA GLY A 138 -8.15 -2.07 -4.03
C GLY A 138 -8.60 -3.26 -4.85
N ALA A 139 -7.70 -3.87 -5.63
CA ALA A 139 -7.94 -5.16 -6.25
C ALA A 139 -8.17 -6.28 -5.20
N SER A 140 -7.88 -6.00 -3.92
CA SER A 140 -8.22 -6.83 -2.77
C SER A 140 -9.53 -6.43 -2.07
N ASP A 141 -10.06 -5.24 -2.32
CA ASP A 141 -11.40 -4.88 -1.85
C ASP A 141 -12.38 -5.63 -2.75
N ILE A 142 -12.74 -6.83 -2.29
CA ILE A 142 -13.85 -7.61 -2.81
C ILE A 142 -15.13 -6.82 -2.53
N ALA A 143 -15.38 -5.79 -3.35
CA ALA A 143 -16.67 -5.12 -3.49
C ALA A 143 -17.62 -5.95 -4.37
N TRP A 144 -17.53 -7.28 -4.26
CA TRP A 144 -18.46 -8.25 -4.86
C TRP A 144 -19.81 -8.29 -4.13
N MET A 145 -20.23 -7.17 -3.53
CA MET A 145 -21.61 -6.93 -3.13
C MET A 145 -22.11 -5.53 -3.50
N ASN A 146 -21.69 -4.94 -4.64
CA ASN A 146 -22.64 -4.23 -5.54
C ASN A 146 -21.92 -3.50 -6.70
N SER A 147 -22.26 -3.93 -7.92
CA SER A 147 -22.37 -3.13 -9.16
C SER A 147 -21.13 -2.34 -9.65
N GLY A 148 -20.18 -3.05 -10.26
CA GLY A 148 -19.84 -2.82 -11.67
C GLY A 148 -19.19 -1.50 -12.10
N PHE A 149 -17.98 -1.22 -11.62
CA PHE A 149 -16.86 -0.63 -12.39
C PHE A 149 -15.61 -0.67 -11.48
N PHE A 150 -14.59 -1.45 -11.84
CA PHE A 150 -13.51 -1.80 -10.91
C PHE A 150 -12.23 -1.01 -11.19
N ILE A 151 -12.23 0.27 -10.83
CA ILE A 151 -11.00 0.98 -10.49
C ILE A 151 -10.77 0.68 -9.01
N ALA A 152 -9.83 -0.19 -8.75
CA ALA A 152 -9.67 -0.83 -7.48
C ALA A 152 -8.69 0.00 -6.65
N GLY A 153 -9.21 1.04 -5.98
CA GLY A 153 -8.52 1.79 -4.93
C GLY A 153 -8.98 3.21 -4.71
N THR A 154 -8.39 3.93 -3.75
CA THR A 154 -8.77 5.33 -3.45
C THR A 154 -8.60 6.28 -4.65
N MET A 155 -7.86 5.88 -5.69
CA MET A 155 -7.83 6.58 -6.98
C MET A 155 -9.20 6.66 -7.66
N ARG A 156 -10.16 5.77 -7.36
CA ARG A 156 -11.55 5.87 -7.85
C ARG A 156 -12.31 7.07 -7.29
N LEU A 157 -11.90 7.55 -6.13
CA LEU A 157 -12.46 8.76 -5.53
C LEU A 157 -11.95 10.02 -6.25
N GLY A 158 -10.90 9.84 -7.07
CA GLY A 158 -10.35 10.80 -7.99
C GLY A 158 -8.85 10.99 -7.80
N VAL A 159 -8.29 11.85 -8.66
CA VAL A 159 -6.88 12.22 -8.69
C VAL A 159 -6.72 13.71 -8.39
N VAL A 160 -5.61 14.04 -7.75
CA VAL A 160 -5.26 15.43 -7.50
C VAL A 160 -4.78 16.02 -8.83
N PRO A 161 -5.40 17.10 -9.34
CA PRO A 161 -5.01 17.69 -10.61
C PRO A 161 -3.55 18.14 -10.58
N GLY A 162 -2.80 17.88 -11.66
CA GLY A 162 -1.38 18.21 -11.74
C GLY A 162 -0.45 17.31 -10.93
N ALA A 163 -0.96 16.38 -10.12
CA ALA A 163 -0.13 15.41 -9.43
C ALA A 163 0.42 14.35 -10.40
N VAL A 164 1.69 14.01 -10.22
CA VAL A 164 2.37 12.96 -10.98
C VAL A 164 2.22 11.65 -10.22
N ASN A 165 1.62 10.62 -10.83
CA ASN A 165 1.46 9.31 -10.18
C ASN A 165 2.65 8.40 -10.44
N VAL A 166 3.36 8.01 -9.38
CA VAL A 166 4.38 6.95 -9.39
C VAL A 166 4.11 6.02 -8.21
N PRO A 167 3.46 4.87 -8.41
CA PRO A 167 3.12 3.96 -7.32
C PRO A 167 4.36 3.47 -6.58
N LEU A 168 4.36 3.54 -5.24
CA LEU A 168 5.42 2.94 -4.43
C LEU A 168 5.34 1.40 -4.42
N TYR A 169 4.12 0.89 -4.49
CA TYR A 169 3.82 -0.53 -4.44
C TYR A 169 3.16 -0.99 -5.75
N SER A 170 3.52 -2.18 -6.19
CA SER A 170 2.84 -2.89 -7.27
C SER A 170 2.27 -4.20 -6.75
N LEU A 171 1.35 -4.78 -7.51
CA LEU A 171 1.00 -6.18 -7.32
C LEU A 171 2.24 -7.06 -7.40
N ILE A 172 2.31 -8.10 -6.57
CA ILE A 172 3.36 -9.11 -6.68
C ILE A 172 3.27 -9.68 -8.09
N ASN A 173 4.30 -9.49 -8.91
CA ASN A 173 4.34 -9.87 -10.33
C ASN A 173 5.49 -10.84 -10.64
N GLY A 174 5.26 -11.77 -11.58
CA GLY A 174 6.21 -12.83 -11.94
C GLY A 174 5.85 -14.23 -11.41
N MET A 175 6.63 -15.23 -11.83
CA MET A 175 6.40 -16.66 -11.56
C MET A 175 7.43 -17.31 -10.63
N ASN A 176 8.34 -16.52 -10.05
CA ASN A 176 9.33 -17.02 -9.10
C ASN A 176 8.64 -17.69 -7.89
N LEU A 177 9.14 -18.86 -7.47
CA LEU A 177 8.62 -19.64 -6.34
C LEU A 177 8.40 -18.79 -5.08
N TYR A 178 9.34 -17.88 -4.74
CA TYR A 178 9.20 -16.98 -3.59
C TYR A 178 7.99 -16.06 -3.72
N LYS A 179 7.76 -15.50 -4.91
CA LYS A 179 6.61 -14.63 -5.20
C LYS A 179 5.30 -15.41 -5.18
N GLN A 180 5.30 -16.66 -5.65
CA GLN A 180 4.14 -17.55 -5.57
C GLN A 180 3.79 -17.89 -4.12
N ILE A 181 4.78 -18.26 -3.31
CA ILE A 181 4.58 -18.51 -1.87
C ILE A 181 4.05 -17.26 -1.18
N ARG A 182 4.59 -16.08 -1.50
CA ARG A 182 4.12 -14.82 -0.92
C ARG A 182 2.67 -14.48 -1.32
N ARG A 183 2.29 -14.69 -2.59
CA ARG A 183 0.90 -14.54 -3.06
C ARG A 183 -0.05 -15.49 -2.33
N ILE A 184 0.33 -16.77 -2.21
CA ILE A 184 -0.45 -17.77 -1.46
C ILE A 184 -0.55 -17.36 0.01
N GLY A 185 0.55 -16.93 0.63
CA GLY A 185 0.56 -16.46 2.01
C GLY A 185 -0.38 -15.27 2.23
N PHE A 186 -0.35 -14.26 1.37
CA PHE A 186 -1.28 -13.12 1.44
C PHE A 186 -2.73 -13.54 1.24
N SER A 187 -3.00 -14.38 0.24
CA SER A 187 -4.34 -14.88 -0.05
C SER A 187 -4.89 -15.73 1.08
N TYR A 188 -4.07 -16.61 1.67
CA TYR A 188 -4.52 -17.60 2.64
C TYR A 188 -4.58 -17.03 4.06
N VAL A 189 -3.57 -16.27 4.50
CA VAL A 189 -3.47 -15.75 5.87
C VAL A 189 -4.30 -14.48 6.05
N PHE A 190 -4.29 -13.59 5.05
CA PHE A 190 -4.88 -12.26 5.18
C PHE A 190 -6.13 -12.07 4.31
N GLY A 191 -6.54 -13.07 3.51
CA GLY A 191 -7.65 -12.94 2.57
C GLY A 191 -7.38 -11.93 1.44
N VAL A 192 -6.13 -11.48 1.28
CA VAL A 192 -5.73 -10.48 0.30
C VAL A 192 -5.30 -11.21 -0.97
N LEU A 193 -6.21 -11.32 -1.94
CA LEU A 193 -5.94 -12.01 -3.22
C LEU A 193 -4.82 -11.33 -4.04
N ASN A 194 -4.60 -10.04 -3.81
CA ASN A 194 -3.68 -9.20 -4.56
C ASN A 194 -2.65 -8.59 -3.62
N GLY A 195 -1.76 -9.43 -3.08
CA GLY A 195 -0.64 -8.97 -2.28
C GLY A 195 0.23 -7.98 -3.06
N GLN A 196 0.71 -6.96 -2.36
CA GLN A 196 1.57 -5.93 -2.92
C GLN A 196 3.04 -6.13 -2.53
N GLU A 197 3.95 -5.74 -3.40
CA GLU A 197 5.39 -5.66 -3.15
C GLU A 197 5.92 -4.25 -3.46
N LEU A 198 7.00 -3.88 -2.77
CA LEU A 198 7.70 -2.63 -3.04
C LEU A 198 8.23 -2.67 -4.47
N ARG A 199 7.98 -1.62 -5.26
CA ARG A 199 8.56 -1.52 -6.61
C ARG A 199 10.02 -1.14 -6.49
N MET A 200 10.91 -1.98 -7.03
CA MET A 200 12.35 -1.74 -6.98
C MET A 200 12.75 -0.57 -7.89
N GLU A 201 11.97 -0.34 -8.94
CA GLU A 201 12.17 0.72 -9.93
C GLU A 201 11.58 2.07 -9.50
N PHE A 202 10.94 2.15 -8.32
CA PHE A 202 10.25 3.36 -7.86
C PHE A 202 11.14 4.61 -7.92
N VAL A 203 12.34 4.53 -7.35
CA VAL A 203 13.26 5.67 -7.29
C VAL A 203 13.77 6.04 -8.69
N GLN A 204 14.10 5.03 -9.50
CA GLN A 204 14.55 5.23 -10.88
C GLN A 204 13.47 5.95 -11.70
N GLU A 205 12.22 5.51 -11.61
CA GLU A 205 11.09 6.12 -12.33
C GLU A 205 10.85 7.57 -11.88
N VAL A 206 11.02 7.89 -10.59
CA VAL A 206 10.95 9.28 -10.11
C VAL A 206 12.13 10.10 -10.65
N GLN A 207 13.35 9.55 -10.69
CA GLN A 207 14.53 10.22 -11.25
C GLN A 207 14.42 10.49 -12.75
N GLU A 208 13.81 9.58 -13.51
CA GLU A 208 13.54 9.78 -14.94
C GLU A 208 12.54 10.92 -15.18
N ARG A 209 11.54 11.08 -14.29
CA ARG A 209 10.56 12.16 -14.37
C ARG A 209 11.05 13.49 -13.79
N PHE A 210 11.90 13.42 -12.76
CA PHE A 210 12.46 14.58 -12.05
C PHE A 210 13.97 14.44 -11.90
N PRO A 211 14.76 14.72 -12.96
CA PRO A 211 16.21 14.52 -12.92
C PRO A 211 16.94 15.38 -11.89
N ASP A 212 16.38 16.54 -11.54
CA ASP A 212 16.92 17.45 -10.53
C ASP A 212 16.49 17.03 -9.12
N GLN A 213 17.45 16.61 -8.29
CA GLN A 213 17.20 16.19 -6.90
C GLN A 213 16.79 17.33 -5.96
N SER A 214 16.95 18.59 -6.38
CA SER A 214 16.50 19.76 -5.62
C SER A 214 15.03 20.12 -5.88
N THR A 215 14.37 19.41 -6.82
CA THR A 215 12.96 19.61 -7.15
C THR A 215 12.09 19.48 -5.89
N PRO A 216 11.26 20.49 -5.55
CA PRO A 216 10.31 20.42 -4.45
C PRO A 216 9.21 19.38 -4.72
N LEU A 217 9.28 18.25 -4.02
CA LEU A 217 8.32 17.16 -4.14
C LEU A 217 7.47 17.03 -2.87
N VAL A 218 6.16 16.98 -3.03
CA VAL A 218 5.22 16.68 -1.95
C VAL A 218 4.58 15.33 -2.19
N VAL A 219 4.89 14.35 -1.34
CA VAL A 219 4.47 12.97 -1.53
C VAL A 219 3.21 12.67 -0.74
N PHE A 220 2.23 12.01 -1.37
CA PHE A 220 1.00 11.62 -0.69
C PHE A 220 0.53 10.22 -1.05
N CYS A 221 -0.24 9.61 -0.15
CA CYS A 221 -0.88 8.32 -0.35
C CYS A 221 -2.32 8.35 0.18
N ASP A 222 -3.00 7.20 0.19
CA ASP A 222 -4.37 7.05 0.67
C ASP A 222 -4.56 7.12 2.20
N SER A 223 -3.47 7.23 2.95
CA SER A 223 -3.50 7.18 4.40
C SER A 223 -3.98 8.51 4.96
N SER A 224 -4.95 8.48 5.87
CA SER A 224 -5.58 9.69 6.43
C SER A 224 -4.74 10.42 7.48
N LYS A 225 -3.66 9.81 7.99
CA LYS A 225 -2.83 10.38 9.06
C LYS A 225 -1.35 9.98 8.95
N PRO A 226 -0.66 10.24 7.83
CA PRO A 226 0.80 10.20 7.84
C PRO A 226 1.29 11.24 8.84
N THR A 227 2.12 10.84 9.80
CA THR A 227 2.72 11.81 10.72
C THR A 227 4.11 11.36 11.14
N MET A 228 5.04 12.32 11.14
CA MET A 228 6.35 12.20 11.77
C MET A 228 6.30 12.54 13.27
N GLU A 229 5.19 13.07 13.78
CA GLU A 229 5.01 13.30 15.20
C GLU A 229 4.80 11.99 15.95
N LYS A 230 5.41 11.88 17.13
CA LYS A 230 5.24 10.70 18.00
C LYS A 230 3.78 10.60 18.43
N ALA A 231 3.11 9.55 17.96
CA ALA A 231 1.73 9.29 18.36
C ALA A 231 1.67 8.88 19.84
N ILE A 232 0.57 9.21 20.52
CA ILE A 232 0.37 8.84 21.94
C ILE A 232 0.59 7.33 22.12
N GLY A 233 1.52 6.96 23.00
CA GLY A 233 1.87 5.57 23.28
C GLY A 233 2.75 4.89 22.21
N ARG A 234 3.39 5.66 21.33
CA ARG A 234 4.37 5.15 20.35
C ARG A 234 5.65 5.98 20.39
N ASP A 235 6.78 5.30 20.26
CA ASP A 235 8.10 5.96 20.16
C ASP A 235 8.31 6.66 18.82
N PHE A 236 7.47 6.33 17.82
CA PHE A 236 7.55 6.77 16.43
C PHE A 236 6.20 7.26 15.92
N GLY A 237 6.22 8.00 14.83
CA GLY A 237 5.04 8.42 14.09
C GLY A 237 4.30 7.28 13.39
N ILE A 238 3.22 7.63 12.68
CA ILE A 238 2.36 6.66 11.99
C ILE A 238 2.96 6.37 10.60
N ARG A 239 3.45 5.15 10.42
CA ARG A 239 3.92 4.65 9.13
C ARG A 239 2.82 4.79 8.08
N SER A 240 3.15 5.44 6.96
CA SER A 240 2.33 5.48 5.75
C SER A 240 3.14 5.07 4.53
N ARG A 241 2.48 4.94 3.38
CA ARG A 241 3.17 4.70 2.09
C ARG A 241 3.88 5.95 1.60
N SER A 242 3.31 7.14 1.81
CA SER A 242 3.97 8.40 1.50
C SER A 242 5.28 8.58 2.28
N LEU A 243 5.31 8.29 3.58
CA LEU A 243 6.53 8.42 4.39
C LEU A 243 7.62 7.41 3.98
N GLN A 244 7.23 6.20 3.57
CA GLN A 244 8.17 5.23 3.01
C GLN A 244 8.74 5.70 1.67
N ALA A 245 7.91 6.29 0.81
CA ALA A 245 8.37 6.88 -0.44
C ALA A 245 9.32 8.06 -0.18
N CYS A 246 9.00 8.97 0.74
CA CYS A 246 9.90 10.06 1.14
C CYS A 246 11.27 9.53 1.57
N TYR A 247 11.29 8.48 2.40
CA TYR A 247 12.54 7.84 2.83
C TYR A 247 13.37 7.36 1.65
N TYR A 248 12.79 6.62 0.71
CA TYR A 248 13.53 6.11 -0.46
C TYR A 248 13.99 7.24 -1.39
N LEU A 249 13.19 8.29 -1.57
CA LEU A 249 13.59 9.46 -2.36
C LEU A 249 14.77 10.19 -1.73
N MET A 250 14.75 10.41 -0.42
CA MET A 250 15.84 11.09 0.29
C MET A 250 17.12 10.24 0.34
N ARG A 251 16.98 8.92 0.59
CA ARG A 251 18.13 8.04 0.86
C ARG A 251 18.68 7.31 -0.37
N VAL A 252 17.83 6.80 -1.27
CA VAL A 252 18.31 6.25 -2.56
C VAL A 252 18.42 7.38 -3.59
N GLY A 253 17.34 8.17 -3.71
CA GLY A 253 17.18 9.10 -4.82
C GLY A 253 18.03 10.37 -4.71
N GLY A 254 18.53 10.67 -3.51
CA GLY A 254 19.29 11.87 -3.20
C GLY A 254 18.47 13.16 -3.17
N TYR A 255 17.13 13.07 -3.16
CA TYR A 255 16.26 14.24 -3.14
C TYR A 255 16.37 15.00 -1.83
N THR A 256 16.57 16.32 -1.91
CA THR A 256 16.80 17.17 -0.74
C THR A 256 15.58 17.97 -0.32
N ASN A 257 14.62 18.19 -1.23
CA ASN A 257 13.43 19.00 -0.99
C ASN A 257 12.16 18.15 -1.07
N VAL A 258 12.07 17.16 -0.19
CA VAL A 258 10.91 16.26 -0.09
C VAL A 258 10.08 16.63 1.13
N ARG A 259 8.77 16.71 0.95
CA ARG A 259 7.76 16.86 2.02
C ARG A 259 6.67 15.82 1.85
N TYR A 260 5.84 15.62 2.86
CA TYR A 260 4.65 14.78 2.74
C TYR A 260 3.38 15.58 2.92
N LEU A 261 2.30 15.16 2.26
CA LEU A 261 0.99 15.78 2.43
C LEU A 261 0.36 15.30 3.74
N GLU A 262 0.10 16.25 4.65
CA GLU A 262 -0.62 15.98 5.89
C GLU A 262 -2.06 15.58 5.61
N GLY A 263 -2.56 14.58 6.32
CA GLY A 263 -3.88 14.01 6.05
C GLY A 263 -3.97 13.14 4.79
N GLY A 264 -2.91 13.08 3.96
CA GLY A 264 -2.85 12.33 2.71
C GLY A 264 -3.99 12.70 1.75
N PHE A 265 -4.31 11.78 0.83
CA PHE A 265 -5.40 11.98 -0.12
C PHE A 265 -6.77 12.21 0.55
N PRO A 266 -7.15 11.54 1.66
CA PRO A 266 -8.41 11.85 2.34
C PRO A 266 -8.49 13.30 2.84
N GLY A 267 -7.38 13.89 3.29
CA GLY A 267 -7.31 15.29 3.68
C GLY A 267 -7.59 16.24 2.52
N TRP A 268 -7.10 15.88 1.31
CA TRP A 268 -7.41 16.61 0.08
C TRP A 268 -8.87 16.41 -0.35
N TYR A 269 -9.31 15.15 -0.45
CA TYR A 269 -10.62 14.76 -0.95
C TYR A 269 -11.79 15.28 -0.11
N CYS A 270 -11.62 15.35 1.21
CA CYS A 270 -12.67 15.86 2.10
C CYS A 270 -12.77 17.39 2.10
N ASN A 271 -11.86 18.11 1.43
CA ASN A 271 -11.92 19.56 1.31
C ASN A 271 -12.68 19.93 0.02
N GLU A 272 -13.89 20.49 0.17
CA GLU A 272 -14.76 20.86 -0.96
C GLU A 272 -14.19 21.99 -1.83
N GLU A 273 -13.19 22.73 -1.34
CA GLU A 273 -12.56 23.85 -2.05
C GLU A 273 -11.39 23.39 -2.94
N LEU A 274 -10.87 22.19 -2.72
CA LEU A 274 -9.73 21.66 -3.46
C LEU A 274 -10.18 20.94 -4.74
N PRO A 275 -9.43 21.12 -5.85
CA PRO A 275 -9.83 20.56 -7.12
C PRO A 275 -9.55 19.05 -7.15
N LEU A 276 -10.37 18.32 -7.89
CA LEU A 276 -10.31 16.87 -7.97
C LEU A 276 -10.74 16.41 -9.36
N ASP A 277 -9.85 15.69 -10.05
CA ASP A 277 -10.12 15.16 -11.38
C ASP A 277 -10.67 13.74 -11.27
N GLU A 278 -11.55 13.37 -12.20
CA GLU A 278 -11.97 11.98 -12.34
C GLU A 278 -10.81 11.14 -12.87
N PHE A 279 -10.56 10.00 -12.22
CA PHE A 279 -9.58 9.06 -12.71
C PHE A 279 -10.14 8.29 -13.92
N ILE A 280 -9.77 8.73 -15.11
CA ILE A 280 -10.08 8.02 -16.36
C ILE A 280 -8.92 7.08 -16.65
N ASN A 281 -9.08 5.78 -16.37
CA ASN A 281 -8.12 4.78 -16.81
C ASN A 281 -8.59 4.16 -18.15
N PRO A 282 -7.98 4.52 -19.28
CA PRO A 282 -8.38 3.99 -20.59
C PRO A 282 -8.11 2.48 -20.73
N GLU A 283 -7.21 1.92 -19.93
CA GLU A 283 -6.83 0.50 -19.96
C GLU A 283 -7.49 -0.33 -18.85
N ALA A 284 -8.29 0.30 -17.97
CA ALA A 284 -9.01 -0.40 -16.92
C ALA A 284 -10.09 -1.31 -17.53
N GLN A 285 -9.68 -2.50 -17.93
CA GLN A 285 -10.62 -3.58 -18.14
C GLN A 285 -11.24 -3.96 -16.78
N PRO A 286 -12.55 -4.21 -16.71
CA PRO A 286 -13.20 -4.69 -15.50
C PRO A 286 -12.39 -5.83 -14.87
N PHE A 287 -12.18 -5.81 -13.56
CA PHE A 287 -11.43 -6.84 -12.82
C PHE A 287 -11.85 -8.27 -13.21
N ALA A 288 -13.15 -8.48 -13.50
CA ALA A 288 -13.67 -9.72 -14.04
C ALA A 288 -12.89 -10.18 -15.29
N GLN A 289 -12.62 -9.32 -16.27
CA GLN A 289 -11.89 -9.71 -17.48
C GLN A 289 -10.42 -10.04 -17.20
N ARG A 290 -9.73 -9.29 -16.33
CA ARG A 290 -8.31 -9.53 -16.02
C ARG A 290 -8.07 -10.77 -15.14
N ASN A 291 -9.01 -11.08 -14.24
CA ASN A 291 -8.80 -12.09 -13.20
C ASN A 291 -9.74 -13.29 -13.31
N VAL A 292 -10.77 -13.31 -14.18
CA VAL A 292 -11.55 -14.54 -14.45
C VAL A 292 -10.63 -15.71 -14.83
N PRO A 293 -9.61 -15.56 -15.70
CA PRO A 293 -8.70 -16.67 -15.97
C PRO A 293 -7.96 -17.16 -14.72
N LYS A 294 -7.56 -16.25 -13.83
CA LYS A 294 -6.86 -16.58 -12.58
C LYS A 294 -7.77 -17.20 -11.52
N MET A 295 -8.98 -16.66 -11.34
CA MET A 295 -10.01 -17.22 -10.47
C MET A 295 -10.44 -18.60 -10.93
N MET A 296 -10.64 -18.78 -12.24
CA MET A 296 -10.95 -20.08 -12.81
C MET A 296 -9.77 -21.05 -12.61
N SER A 297 -8.53 -20.62 -12.79
CA SER A 297 -7.35 -21.44 -12.51
C SER A 297 -7.23 -21.84 -11.04
N ILE A 298 -7.48 -20.93 -10.09
CA ILE A 298 -7.48 -21.22 -8.64
C ILE A 298 -8.63 -22.17 -8.30
N LEU A 299 -9.84 -21.93 -8.83
CA LEU A 299 -10.99 -22.80 -8.60
C LEU A 299 -10.72 -24.20 -9.17
N PHE A 300 -10.17 -24.30 -10.38
CA PHE A 300 -9.73 -25.57 -10.97
C PHE A 300 -8.67 -26.26 -10.11
N PHE A 301 -7.66 -25.54 -9.62
CA PHE A 301 -6.62 -26.10 -8.76
C PHE A 301 -7.19 -26.57 -7.42
N LEU A 302 -8.05 -25.79 -6.78
CA LEU A 302 -8.70 -26.17 -5.53
C LEU A 302 -9.62 -27.37 -5.75
N THR A 303 -10.42 -27.38 -6.81
CA THR A 303 -11.24 -28.55 -7.19
C THR A 303 -10.38 -29.76 -7.49
N PHE A 304 -9.24 -29.60 -8.16
CA PHE A 304 -8.29 -30.68 -8.43
C PHE A 304 -7.67 -31.23 -7.14
N VAL A 305 -7.20 -30.37 -6.24
CA VAL A 305 -6.59 -30.76 -4.95
C VAL A 305 -7.63 -31.37 -4.00
N THR A 306 -8.84 -30.82 -3.92
CA THR A 306 -9.93 -31.41 -3.14
C THR A 306 -10.34 -32.75 -3.72
N SER A 307 -10.33 -32.89 -5.05
CA SER A 307 -10.63 -34.17 -5.70
C SER A 307 -9.54 -35.23 -5.54
N ILE A 308 -8.26 -34.82 -5.45
CA ILE A 308 -7.15 -35.70 -5.04
C ILE A 308 -7.33 -36.13 -3.58
N LYS A 309 -7.53 -35.17 -2.68
CA LYS A 309 -7.68 -35.45 -1.23
C LYS A 309 -8.91 -36.29 -0.90
N SER A 310 -9.99 -36.14 -1.66
CA SER A 310 -11.21 -36.93 -1.48
C SER A 310 -11.20 -38.25 -2.27
N GLY A 311 -10.14 -38.54 -3.04
CA GLY A 311 -10.07 -39.69 -3.94
C GLY A 311 -11.06 -39.66 -5.11
N LEU A 312 -11.93 -38.64 -5.20
CA LEU A 312 -13.10 -38.64 -6.07
C LEU A 312 -12.80 -38.46 -7.56
N VAL A 313 -11.63 -37.95 -7.96
CA VAL A 313 -11.30 -37.75 -9.40
C VAL A 313 -10.08 -38.54 -9.86
N PHE A 314 -9.20 -38.97 -8.97
CA PHE A 314 -8.06 -39.81 -9.38
C PHE A 314 -8.45 -41.28 -9.59
N ILE A 315 -9.52 -41.74 -8.95
CA ILE A 315 -9.97 -43.12 -9.06
C ILE A 315 -10.43 -43.45 -10.49
N PRO A 316 -11.39 -42.75 -11.12
CA PRO A 316 -11.88 -43.17 -12.44
C PRO A 316 -10.78 -43.16 -13.51
N LEU A 317 -9.94 -42.12 -13.55
CA LEU A 317 -8.92 -41.98 -14.60
C LEU A 317 -7.78 -43.01 -14.46
N LEU A 318 -7.44 -43.43 -13.24
CA LEU A 318 -6.49 -44.51 -13.01
C LEU A 318 -7.08 -45.87 -13.44
N PHE A 319 -8.37 -46.11 -13.21
CA PHE A 319 -9.02 -47.38 -13.54
C PHE A 319 -9.34 -47.56 -15.05
N PHE A 320 -9.42 -46.47 -15.83
CA PHE A 320 -9.63 -46.54 -17.29
C PHE A 320 -8.32 -46.47 -18.11
N ALA A 321 -7.16 -46.32 -17.47
CA ALA A 321 -5.88 -46.35 -18.17
C ALA A 321 -5.52 -47.80 -18.56
N PRO A 322 -5.20 -48.08 -19.85
CA PRO A 322 -4.73 -49.41 -20.29
C PRO A 322 -3.54 -49.89 -19.44
N GLU A 323 -3.39 -51.21 -19.29
CA GLU A 323 -2.22 -51.78 -18.61
C GLU A 323 -0.92 -51.29 -19.27
N GLY A 324 0.00 -50.78 -18.44
CA GLY A 324 1.30 -50.29 -18.87
C GLY A 324 1.33 -48.84 -19.36
N ALA A 325 0.18 -48.22 -19.67
CA ALA A 325 0.12 -46.87 -20.23
C ALA A 325 0.67 -45.79 -19.27
N LEU A 326 0.56 -45.99 -17.95
CA LEU A 326 1.12 -45.04 -16.98
C LEU A 326 2.64 -45.22 -16.88
N CYS A 327 3.13 -46.46 -16.99
CA CYS A 327 4.58 -46.72 -16.98
C CYS A 327 5.26 -46.23 -18.27
N GLU A 328 4.63 -46.37 -19.43
CA GLU A 328 5.12 -45.78 -20.71
C GLU A 328 5.19 -44.25 -20.65
N ALA A 329 4.30 -43.61 -19.90
CA ALA A 329 4.30 -42.17 -19.64
C ALA A 329 5.28 -41.72 -18.53
N GLY A 330 6.08 -42.64 -17.96
CA GLY A 330 7.07 -42.35 -16.93
C GLY A 330 6.55 -42.41 -15.48
N PHE A 331 5.33 -42.92 -15.26
CA PHE A 331 4.67 -43.02 -13.95
C PHE A 331 4.54 -44.47 -13.45
N CYS A 332 5.61 -45.27 -13.56
CA CYS A 332 5.57 -46.70 -13.20
C CYS A 332 5.19 -46.98 -11.73
N GLU A 333 5.51 -46.08 -10.80
CA GLU A 333 5.10 -46.18 -9.39
C GLU A 333 3.57 -46.08 -9.23
N VAL A 334 2.93 -45.27 -10.08
CA VAL A 334 1.47 -45.09 -10.08
C VAL A 334 0.77 -46.31 -10.69
N GLU A 335 1.38 -46.95 -11.70
CA GLU A 335 0.91 -48.23 -12.27
C GLU A 335 0.94 -49.36 -11.23
N ALA A 336 1.99 -49.44 -10.41
CA ALA A 336 2.09 -50.43 -9.34
C ALA A 336 0.99 -50.25 -8.27
N VAL A 337 0.68 -48.99 -7.92
CA VAL A 337 -0.43 -48.67 -7.01
C VAL A 337 -1.79 -49.02 -7.64
N LYS A 338 -2.01 -48.74 -8.94
CA LYS A 338 -3.21 -49.17 -9.67
C LYS A 338 -3.40 -50.69 -9.59
N ASN A 339 -2.35 -51.47 -9.89
CA ASN A 339 -2.41 -52.92 -9.89
C ASN A 339 -2.66 -53.51 -8.50
N LEU A 340 -2.08 -52.90 -7.45
CA LEU A 340 -2.36 -53.26 -6.06
C LEU A 340 -3.84 -53.04 -5.69
N PHE A 341 -4.42 -51.93 -6.14
CA PHE A 341 -5.84 -51.62 -5.93
C PHE A 341 -6.77 -52.58 -6.70
N LEU A 342 -6.45 -52.91 -7.96
CA LEU A 342 -7.21 -53.89 -8.75
C LEU A 342 -7.20 -55.28 -8.08
N HIS A 343 -6.02 -55.74 -7.66
CA HIS A 343 -5.87 -57.02 -6.96
C HIS A 343 -6.62 -57.02 -5.60
N ALA A 344 -6.67 -55.89 -4.89
CA ALA A 344 -7.45 -55.75 -3.68
C ALA A 344 -8.97 -55.80 -3.95
N PHE A 345 -9.42 -55.26 -5.08
CA PHE A 345 -10.83 -55.30 -5.51
C PHE A 345 -11.30 -56.69 -5.92
N ASP A 346 -10.48 -57.44 -6.66
CA ASP A 346 -10.80 -58.83 -7.05
C ASP A 346 -10.95 -59.74 -5.83
N ASN A 347 -10.19 -59.47 -4.76
CA ASN A 347 -10.31 -60.18 -3.49
C ASN A 347 -11.54 -59.76 -2.67
N PHE A 348 -12.13 -58.60 -2.95
CA PHE A 348 -13.32 -58.10 -2.25
C PHE A 348 -14.64 -58.62 -2.84
N THR A 349 -14.62 -59.25 -4.02
CA THR A 349 -15.82 -59.74 -4.71
C THR A 349 -16.25 -61.16 -4.30
N VAL A 350 -15.64 -61.74 -3.26
CA VAL A 350 -15.86 -63.13 -2.80
C VAL A 350 -16.56 -63.21 -1.43
N ILE A 351 -17.34 -62.20 -1.03
CA ILE A 351 -18.18 -62.25 0.18
C ILE A 351 -19.65 -62.01 -0.17
#